data_AF-A0A9X1VQL9-F1
#
_entry.id   AF-A0A9X1VQL9-F1
#
_cell.length_a   1.000
_cell.length_b   1.000
_cell.length_c   1.000
_cell.angle_alpha   90.00
_cell.angle_beta   90.00
_cell.angle_gamma   90.00
#
_symmetry.space_group_name_H-M   'P 1'
#
loop_
_entity.id
_entity.type
_entity.pdbx_description
1 polymer ?
#
loop_
_entity_poly.entity_id
_entity_poly.type
_entity_poly.pdbx_seq_one_letter_code
_entity_poly.pdbx_strand_id
1 'polypeptide(L)'
;MIHLIWSIINGMIVLYFLYLIVGFITKGKKIFKPQFKFVSIFIMVIGIVQIISASNSGKNSNRISITENYDRKNNSEIKQVKLEDNWTFDINMLVKYSIEQNEYIPIESNSYLTGIVSGYMWEFKSIETNNLNMNGKAEFIANGILKWNLFGITVYNESKTFSGIIE
;
A
#
# COMPACT_ATOMS: atom_id res chain seq x y z
N MET A 1 0.83 0.67 17.62
CA MET A 1 0.47 2.03 18.10
C MET A 1 1.12 3.16 17.29
N ILE A 2 2.41 3.06 16.93
CA ILE A 2 3.09 4.08 16.11
C ILE A 2 2.37 4.33 14.77
N HIS A 3 1.82 3.27 14.16
CA HIS A 3 1.09 3.40 12.89
C HIS A 3 -0.13 4.31 12.98
N LEU A 4 -0.93 4.14 14.04
CA LEU A 4 -2.10 4.97 14.26
C LEU A 4 -1.72 6.45 14.49
N ILE A 5 -0.68 6.71 15.28
CA ILE A 5 -0.19 8.07 15.54
C ILE A 5 0.20 8.75 14.23
N TRP A 6 0.92 8.03 13.36
CA TRP A 6 1.33 8.53 12.06
C TRP A 6 0.15 8.85 11.13
N SER A 7 -0.87 8.00 11.12
CA SER A 7 -2.12 8.25 10.38
C SER A 7 -2.88 9.46 10.92
N ILE A 8 -2.91 9.66 12.23
CA ILE A 8 -3.54 10.84 12.87
C ILE A 8 -2.79 12.11 12.47
N ILE A 9 -1.45 12.10 12.50
CA ILE A 9 -0.63 13.24 12.05
C ILE A 9 -0.95 13.60 10.59
N ASN A 10 -0.98 12.60 9.70
CA ASN A 10 -1.37 12.81 8.30
C ASN A 10 -2.78 13.40 8.19
N GLY A 11 -3.74 12.86 8.94
CA GLY A 11 -5.12 13.35 8.99
C GLY A 11 -5.21 14.82 9.42
N MET A 12 -4.49 15.21 10.47
CA MET A 12 -4.45 16.61 10.93
C MET A 12 -3.89 17.56 9.88
N ILE A 13 -2.84 17.16 9.15
CA ILE A 13 -2.27 17.98 8.07
C ILE A 13 -3.27 18.13 6.92
N VAL A 14 -3.96 17.06 6.53
CA VAL A 14 -5.01 17.11 5.49
C VAL A 14 -6.16 18.03 5.91
N LEU A 15 -6.64 17.91 7.15
CA LEU A 15 -7.69 18.79 7.67
C LEU A 15 -7.25 20.26 7.70
N TYR A 16 -6.00 20.52 8.11
CA TYR A 16 -5.44 21.85 8.07
C TYR A 16 -5.30 22.40 6.65
N PHE A 17 -4.87 21.57 5.69
CA PHE A 17 -4.81 21.93 4.28
C PHE A 17 -6.20 22.29 3.72
N LEU A 18 -7.24 21.50 4.02
CA LEU A 18 -8.61 21.82 3.62
C LEU A 18 -9.11 23.12 4.25
N TYR A 19 -8.80 23.35 5.53
CA TYR A 19 -9.08 24.62 6.21
C TYR A 19 -8.39 25.81 5.50
N LEU A 20 -7.14 25.65 5.07
CA LEU A 20 -6.42 26.68 4.31
C LEU A 20 -7.06 26.96 2.96
N ILE A 21 -7.50 25.92 2.23
CA ILE A 21 -8.20 26.10 0.95
C ILE A 21 -9.49 26.90 1.14
N VAL A 22 -10.38 26.43 2.03
CA VAL A 22 -11.67 27.08 2.28
C VAL A 22 -11.47 28.51 2.81
N GLY A 23 -10.51 28.69 3.73
CA GLY A 23 -10.16 29.99 4.27
C GLY A 23 -9.57 30.95 3.23
N PHE A 24 -8.76 30.44 2.30
CA PHE A 24 -8.22 31.24 1.20
C PHE A 24 -9.32 31.68 0.22
N ILE A 25 -10.28 30.80 -0.11
CA ILE A 25 -11.42 31.14 -0.98
C ILE A 25 -12.31 32.21 -0.32
N THR A 26 -12.60 32.08 0.99
CA THR A 26 -13.54 32.97 1.69
C THR A 26 -12.92 34.28 2.17
N LYS A 27 -11.66 34.27 2.61
CA LYS A 27 -11.00 35.43 3.26
C LYS A 27 -9.75 35.91 2.50
N GLY A 28 -9.37 35.25 1.40
CA GLY A 28 -8.17 35.57 0.65
C GLY A 28 -6.91 35.43 1.49
N LYS A 29 -5.96 36.35 1.31
CA LYS A 29 -4.67 36.36 2.03
C LYS A 29 -4.80 36.55 3.55
N LYS A 30 -5.95 37.00 4.06
CA LYS A 30 -6.18 37.22 5.51
C LYS A 30 -6.16 35.93 6.33
N ILE A 31 -6.30 34.76 5.69
CA ILE A 31 -6.22 33.46 6.38
C ILE A 31 -4.81 33.17 6.94
N PHE A 32 -3.78 33.72 6.31
CA PHE A 32 -2.39 33.48 6.68
C PHE A 32 -1.98 34.36 7.86
N LYS A 33 -2.10 33.82 9.08
CA LYS A 33 -1.63 34.50 10.28
C LYS A 33 -0.11 34.72 10.22
N PRO A 34 0.42 35.91 10.60
CA PRO A 34 1.85 36.21 10.49
C PRO A 34 2.77 35.17 11.14
N GLN A 35 2.38 34.64 12.30
CA GLN A 35 3.17 33.67 13.07
C GLN A 35 3.40 32.34 12.33
N PHE A 36 2.43 31.89 11.52
CA PHE A 36 2.47 30.59 10.84
C PHE A 36 2.47 30.72 9.31
N LYS A 37 2.57 31.95 8.79
CA LYS A 37 2.40 32.26 7.37
C LYS A 37 3.24 31.36 6.47
N PHE A 38 4.52 31.16 6.82
CA PHE A 38 5.43 30.33 6.03
C PHE A 38 4.97 28.87 5.99
N VAL A 39 4.67 28.27 7.15
CA VAL A 39 4.20 26.89 7.27
C VAL A 39 2.87 26.69 6.53
N SER A 40 1.92 27.61 6.68
CA SER A 40 0.64 27.56 5.99
C SER A 40 0.81 27.60 4.46
N ILE A 41 1.65 28.50 3.95
CA ILE A 41 1.91 28.60 2.51
C ILE A 41 2.59 27.33 2.01
N PHE A 42 3.57 26.81 2.75
CA PHE A 42 4.27 25.58 2.40
C PHE A 42 3.33 24.38 2.29
N ILE A 43 2.48 24.16 3.30
CA ILE A 43 1.45 23.09 3.28
C ILE A 43 0.48 23.29 2.12
N MET A 44 0.06 24.52 1.84
CA MET A 44 -0.84 24.81 0.73
C MET A 44 -0.20 24.49 -0.63
N VAL A 45 1.05 24.91 -0.85
CA VAL A 45 1.79 24.63 -2.10
C VAL A 45 2.00 23.14 -2.28
N ILE A 46 2.49 22.44 -1.25
CA ILE A 46 2.69 20.99 -1.31
C ILE A 46 1.37 20.28 -1.59
N GLY A 47 0.29 20.64 -0.90
CA GLY A 47 -0.99 19.98 -1.08
C GLY A 47 -1.53 20.14 -2.50
N ILE A 48 -1.37 21.31 -3.12
CA ILE A 48 -1.72 21.52 -4.53
C ILE A 48 -0.85 20.67 -5.46
N VAL A 49 0.47 20.66 -5.25
CA VAL A 49 1.41 19.85 -6.04
C VAL A 49 1.07 18.36 -5.94
N GLN A 50 0.72 17.86 -4.75
CA GLN A 50 0.34 16.47 -4.53
C GLN A 50 -0.93 16.09 -5.29
N ILE A 51 -1.95 16.95 -5.30
CA ILE A 51 -3.18 16.72 -6.09
C ILE A 51 -2.86 16.61 -7.59
N ILE A 52 -2.02 17.51 -8.10
CA ILE A 52 -1.60 17.51 -9.52
C ILE A 52 -0.73 16.28 -9.84
N SER A 53 0.16 15.89 -8.94
CA SER A 53 1.03 14.73 -9.16
C SER A 53 0.24 13.42 -9.16
N ALA A 54 -0.78 13.31 -8.30
CA ALA A 54 -1.63 12.13 -8.20
C ALA A 54 -2.45 11.87 -9.48
N SER A 55 -2.77 12.90 -10.28
CA SER A 55 -3.46 12.69 -11.55
C SER A 55 -2.57 12.08 -12.64
N ASN A 56 -1.25 12.16 -12.46
CA ASN A 56 -0.26 11.75 -13.46
C ASN A 56 0.49 10.46 -13.09
N SER A 57 0.27 9.91 -11.90
CA SER A 57 0.99 8.70 -11.46
C SER A 57 0.39 7.44 -12.08
N GLY A 58 1.24 6.62 -12.69
CA GLY A 58 0.88 5.26 -13.07
C GLY A 58 0.57 4.43 -11.83
N LYS A 59 -0.46 3.59 -11.88
CA LYS A 59 -0.77 2.65 -10.79
C LYS A 59 0.35 1.62 -10.69
N ASN A 60 1.18 1.67 -9.65
CA ASN A 60 2.04 0.55 -9.30
C ASN A 60 1.14 -0.64 -8.95
N SER A 61 1.16 -1.68 -9.80
CA SER A 61 0.46 -2.92 -9.49
C SER A 61 1.28 -3.68 -8.46
N ASN A 62 0.75 -3.88 -7.26
CA ASN A 62 1.32 -4.84 -6.29
C ASN A 62 1.01 -6.29 -6.69
N ARG A 63 1.00 -6.56 -7.99
CA ARG A 63 0.70 -7.84 -8.63
C ARG A 63 1.96 -8.32 -9.32
N ILE A 64 2.33 -9.57 -9.06
CA ILE A 64 3.53 -10.22 -9.58
C ILE A 64 3.09 -11.50 -10.27
N SER A 65 3.41 -11.64 -11.55
CA SER A 65 3.29 -12.91 -12.27
C SER A 65 4.41 -13.84 -11.80
N ILE A 66 4.05 -15.06 -11.41
CA ILE A 66 5.01 -16.08 -10.94
C ILE A 66 5.33 -17.04 -12.09
N THR A 67 4.28 -17.59 -12.71
CA THR A 67 4.39 -18.52 -13.83
C THR A 67 3.61 -17.95 -15.01
N GLU A 68 4.29 -17.70 -16.14
CA GLU A 68 3.65 -17.13 -17.33
C GLU A 68 3.09 -18.19 -18.29
N ASN A 69 3.70 -19.38 -18.30
CA ASN A 69 3.30 -20.51 -19.15
C ASN A 69 2.39 -21.46 -18.36
N TYR A 70 1.10 -21.19 -18.36
CA TYR A 70 0.05 -22.06 -17.84
C TYR A 70 -1.17 -22.04 -18.78
N ASP A 71 -2.00 -23.08 -18.78
CA ASP A 71 -3.23 -23.06 -19.58
C ASP A 71 -4.30 -22.21 -18.88
N ARG A 72 -4.61 -21.05 -19.46
CA ARG A 72 -5.60 -20.11 -18.94
C ARG A 72 -7.03 -20.65 -18.94
N LYS A 73 -7.30 -21.78 -19.59
CA LYS A 73 -8.59 -22.47 -19.54
C LYS A 73 -8.75 -23.34 -18.30
N ASN A 74 -7.68 -23.62 -17.58
CA ASN A 74 -7.73 -24.41 -16.37
C ASN A 74 -8.43 -23.65 -15.24
N ASN A 75 -9.04 -24.41 -14.34
CA ASN A 75 -9.61 -23.85 -13.12
C ASN A 75 -8.50 -23.24 -12.26
N SER A 76 -8.87 -22.25 -11.45
CA SER A 76 -7.92 -21.58 -10.55
C SER A 76 -8.47 -21.45 -9.14
N GLU A 77 -7.58 -21.57 -8.16
CA GLU A 77 -7.87 -21.31 -6.76
C GLU A 77 -7.07 -20.10 -6.27
N ILE A 78 -7.60 -19.37 -5.28
CA ILE A 78 -6.90 -18.26 -4.64
C ILE A 78 -6.74 -18.60 -3.15
N LYS A 79 -5.50 -18.56 -2.68
CA LYS A 79 -5.16 -18.68 -1.25
C LYS A 79 -4.82 -17.30 -0.69
N GLN A 80 -5.28 -17.02 0.52
CA GLN A 80 -4.99 -15.77 1.22
C GLN A 80 -4.03 -16.01 2.38
N VAL A 81 -3.01 -15.17 2.49
CA VAL A 81 -2.05 -15.16 3.58
C VAL A 81 -2.01 -13.77 4.19
N LYS A 82 -2.09 -13.69 5.52
CA LYS A 82 -1.82 -12.45 6.24
C LYS A 82 -0.30 -12.38 6.51
N LEU A 83 0.38 -11.45 5.86
CA LEU A 83 1.83 -11.24 6.00
C LEU A 83 2.16 -10.51 7.30
N GLU A 84 1.32 -9.53 7.66
CA GLU A 84 1.47 -8.76 8.89
C GLU A 84 0.08 -8.47 9.47
N ASP A 85 -0.07 -8.77 10.76
CA ASP A 85 -1.25 -8.45 11.55
C ASP A 85 -0.90 -7.32 12.52
N ASN A 86 -1.37 -6.11 12.24
CA ASN A 86 -1.27 -5.02 13.20
C ASN A 86 -2.63 -4.49 13.55
N TRP A 87 -2.72 -3.93 14.75
CA TRP A 87 -3.92 -3.27 15.24
C TRP A 87 -4.47 -2.14 14.35
N THR A 88 -3.63 -1.50 13.52
CA THR A 88 -4.04 -0.34 12.69
C THR A 88 -4.35 -0.72 11.24
N PHE A 89 -3.54 -1.60 10.66
CA PHE A 89 -3.72 -2.12 9.31
C PHE A 89 -3.03 -3.48 9.19
N ASP A 90 -3.48 -4.27 8.23
CA ASP A 90 -2.87 -5.55 7.89
C ASP A 90 -2.18 -5.47 6.53
N ILE A 91 -1.12 -6.26 6.34
CA ILE A 91 -0.56 -6.55 5.03
C ILE A 91 -1.06 -7.94 4.63
N ASN A 92 -1.80 -8.01 3.54
CA ASN A 92 -2.34 -9.25 3.01
C ASN A 92 -1.67 -9.61 1.69
N MET A 93 -1.67 -10.90 1.39
CA MET A 93 -1.22 -11.47 0.14
C MET A 93 -2.25 -12.47 -0.36
N LEU A 94 -2.51 -12.46 -1.66
CA LEU A 94 -3.29 -13.46 -2.37
C LEU A 94 -2.36 -14.14 -3.35
N VAL A 95 -2.36 -15.47 -3.35
CA VAL A 95 -1.65 -16.26 -4.36
C VAL A 95 -2.69 -17.05 -5.14
N LYS A 96 -2.67 -16.85 -6.45
CA LYS A 96 -3.52 -17.57 -7.39
C LYS A 96 -2.77 -18.77 -7.94
N TYR A 97 -3.43 -19.91 -7.93
CA TYR A 97 -2.94 -21.18 -8.44
C TYR A 97 -3.77 -21.62 -9.64
N SER A 98 -3.11 -22.14 -10.68
CA SER A 98 -3.73 -22.92 -11.76
C SER A 98 -3.81 -24.38 -11.33
N ILE A 99 -4.92 -25.05 -11.62
CA ILE A 99 -5.14 -26.46 -11.30
C ILE A 99 -4.88 -27.29 -12.57
N GLU A 100 -3.75 -27.98 -12.63
CA GLU A 100 -3.33 -28.76 -13.80
C GLU A 100 -3.06 -30.21 -13.39
N GLN A 101 -3.84 -31.17 -13.90
CA GLN A 101 -3.63 -32.60 -13.63
C GLN A 101 -3.45 -32.95 -12.12
N ASN A 102 -4.20 -32.26 -11.26
CA ASN A 102 -4.17 -32.40 -9.79
C ASN A 102 -2.94 -31.75 -9.09
N GLU A 103 -2.16 -30.95 -9.80
CA GLU A 103 -1.14 -30.04 -9.27
C GLU A 103 -1.66 -28.61 -9.19
N TYR A 104 -1.22 -27.87 -8.18
CA TYR A 104 -1.54 -26.45 -8.00
C TYR A 104 -0.29 -25.63 -8.26
N ILE A 105 -0.25 -24.99 -9.43
CA ILE A 105 0.90 -24.21 -9.90
C ILE A 105 0.67 -22.73 -9.59
N PRO A 106 1.55 -22.05 -8.83
CA PRO A 106 1.39 -20.63 -8.53
C PRO A 106 1.60 -19.83 -9.82
N ILE A 107 0.58 -19.08 -10.21
CA ILE A 107 0.61 -18.28 -11.45
C ILE A 107 0.80 -16.79 -11.16
N GLU A 108 0.31 -16.33 -10.02
CA GLU A 108 0.28 -14.90 -9.71
C GLU A 108 0.13 -14.65 -8.22
N SER A 109 0.71 -13.55 -7.75
CA SER A 109 0.44 -13.03 -6.42
C SER A 109 0.05 -11.56 -6.45
N ASN A 110 -0.77 -11.14 -5.51
CA ASN A 110 -1.11 -9.75 -5.27
C ASN A 110 -1.02 -9.44 -3.77
N SER A 111 -0.42 -8.32 -3.40
CA SER A 111 -0.32 -7.92 -1.99
C SER A 111 -0.83 -6.50 -1.74
N TYR A 112 -1.57 -6.31 -0.66
CA TYR A 112 -2.27 -5.06 -0.38
C TYR A 112 -2.46 -4.80 1.10
N LEU A 113 -2.64 -3.52 1.43
CA LEU A 113 -2.97 -3.07 2.77
C LEU A 113 -4.48 -3.06 2.98
N THR A 114 -4.94 -3.39 4.20
CA THR A 114 -6.33 -3.20 4.64
C THR A 114 -6.38 -2.56 6.01
N GLY A 115 -7.36 -1.69 6.27
CA GLY A 115 -7.50 -0.98 7.55
C GLY A 115 -7.19 0.52 7.43
N ILE A 116 -6.62 1.13 8.48
CA ILE A 116 -6.26 2.56 8.49
C ILE A 116 -4.87 2.72 7.84
N VAL A 117 -4.87 2.99 6.54
CA VAL A 117 -3.64 3.05 5.71
C VAL A 117 -3.16 4.49 5.45
N SER A 118 -3.71 5.48 6.14
CA SER A 118 -3.37 6.89 5.90
C SER A 118 -1.91 7.16 6.23
N GLY A 119 -1.15 7.67 5.27
CA GLY A 119 0.29 7.86 5.39
C GLY A 119 1.13 6.62 5.10
N TYR A 120 0.53 5.55 4.56
CA TYR A 120 1.23 4.31 4.19
C TYR A 120 1.02 3.95 2.73
N MET A 121 2.09 3.48 2.09
CA MET A 121 2.02 2.87 0.78
C MET A 121 2.84 1.58 0.78
N TRP A 122 2.22 0.48 0.41
CA TRP A 122 2.88 -0.82 0.28
C TRP A 122 3.34 -1.03 -1.15
N GLU A 123 4.61 -1.40 -1.31
CA GLU A 123 5.16 -1.85 -2.58
C GLU A 123 5.59 -3.30 -2.48
N PHE A 124 4.85 -4.18 -3.14
CA PHE A 124 5.20 -5.58 -3.24
C PHE A 124 6.32 -5.77 -4.25
N LYS A 125 7.45 -6.36 -3.83
CA LYS A 125 8.67 -6.44 -4.65
C LYS A 125 8.92 -7.82 -5.23
N SER A 126 8.76 -8.87 -4.43
CA SER A 126 8.93 -10.24 -4.91
C SER A 126 8.18 -11.25 -4.05
N ILE A 127 7.94 -12.41 -4.65
CA ILE A 127 7.51 -13.63 -3.98
C ILE A 127 8.24 -14.81 -4.60
N GLU A 128 8.70 -15.71 -3.75
CA GLU A 128 9.19 -17.03 -4.09
C GLU A 128 8.27 -18.04 -3.41
N THR A 129 7.70 -18.96 -4.18
CA THR A 129 6.85 -20.04 -3.67
C THR A 129 6.83 -21.22 -4.64
N ASN A 130 6.50 -22.40 -4.14
CA ASN A 130 6.44 -23.64 -4.89
C ASN A 130 4.99 -24.06 -5.18
N ASN A 131 4.81 -25.12 -5.98
CA ASN A 131 3.53 -25.81 -6.12
C ASN A 131 3.02 -26.26 -4.74
N LEU A 132 1.69 -26.31 -4.56
CA LEU A 132 1.13 -26.89 -3.33
C LEU A 132 1.50 -28.38 -3.26
N ASN A 133 1.95 -28.82 -2.09
CA ASN A 133 2.20 -30.22 -1.83
C ASN A 133 0.89 -31.02 -1.73
N MET A 134 0.98 -32.34 -1.54
CA MET A 134 -0.18 -33.24 -1.44
C MET A 134 -1.16 -32.86 -0.31
N ASN A 135 -0.73 -32.07 0.67
CA ASN A 135 -1.55 -31.58 1.78
C ASN A 135 -2.11 -30.17 1.53
N GLY A 136 -1.95 -29.63 0.32
CA GLY A 136 -2.41 -28.29 -0.06
C GLY A 136 -1.55 -27.15 0.48
N LYS A 137 -0.28 -27.41 0.85
CA LYS A 137 0.60 -26.42 1.50
C LYS A 137 1.80 -26.06 0.64
N ALA A 138 2.24 -24.80 0.66
CA ALA A 138 3.51 -24.37 0.06
C ALA A 138 4.24 -23.36 0.94
N GLU A 139 5.57 -23.49 1.02
CA GLU A 139 6.40 -22.46 1.63
C GLU A 139 6.47 -21.22 0.73
N PHE A 140 6.60 -20.06 1.35
CA PHE A 140 6.83 -18.81 0.62
C PHE A 140 7.84 -17.91 1.32
N ILE A 141 8.49 -17.08 0.51
CA ILE A 141 9.24 -15.90 0.94
C ILE A 141 8.72 -14.71 0.13
N ALA A 142 8.28 -13.66 0.82
CA ALA A 142 7.72 -12.46 0.21
C ALA A 142 8.49 -11.22 0.68
N ASN A 143 8.83 -10.34 -0.25
CA ASN A 143 9.55 -9.10 0.03
C ASN A 143 8.74 -7.89 -0.42
N GLY A 144 8.83 -6.81 0.35
CA GLY A 144 8.28 -5.52 -0.05
C GLY A 144 8.79 -4.37 0.77
N ILE A 145 8.30 -3.18 0.44
CA ILE A 145 8.68 -1.93 1.09
C ILE A 145 7.42 -1.25 1.59
N LEU A 146 7.33 -1.02 2.90
CA LEU A 146 6.32 -0.16 3.50
C LEU A 146 6.86 1.27 3.51
N LYS A 147 6.30 2.12 2.65
CA LYS A 147 6.64 3.54 2.57
C LYS A 147 5.79 4.34 3.55
N TRP A 148 6.48 5.10 4.38
CA TRP A 148 5.89 6.03 5.32
C TRP A 148 5.84 7.40 4.67
N ASN A 149 4.63 7.85 4.38
CA ASN A 149 4.36 9.12 3.74
C ASN A 149 3.89 10.14 4.77
N LEU A 150 4.38 11.37 4.66
CA LEU A 150 3.86 12.54 5.33
C LEU A 150 3.26 13.47 4.28
N PHE A 151 1.94 13.59 4.28
CA PHE A 151 1.19 14.44 3.36
C PHE A 151 1.57 14.22 1.88
N GLY A 152 1.63 12.94 1.48
CA GLY A 152 1.95 12.51 0.11
C GLY A 152 3.44 12.38 -0.21
N ILE A 153 4.34 12.80 0.68
CA ILE A 153 5.80 12.71 0.49
C ILE A 153 6.34 11.53 1.28
N THR A 154 7.05 10.59 0.63
CA THR A 154 7.74 9.50 1.32
C THR A 154 8.91 10.06 2.14
N VAL A 155 8.87 9.85 3.46
CA VAL A 155 9.92 10.28 4.40
C VAL A 155 10.75 9.13 4.93
N TYR A 156 10.21 7.90 4.90
CA TYR A 156 10.90 6.70 5.35
C TYR A 156 10.44 5.48 4.55
N ASN A 157 11.39 4.57 4.28
CA ASN A 157 11.15 3.30 3.59
C ASN A 157 11.55 2.17 4.54
N GLU A 158 10.58 1.31 4.86
CA GLU A 158 10.79 0.16 5.73
C GLU A 158 10.78 -1.12 4.87
N SER A 159 11.95 -1.73 4.68
CA SER A 159 12.04 -3.03 4.01
C SER A 159 11.49 -4.13 4.90
N LYS A 160 10.60 -4.96 4.34
CA LYS A 160 10.00 -6.10 5.04
C LYS A 160 10.19 -7.39 4.24
N THR A 161 10.55 -8.44 4.96
CA THR A 161 10.66 -9.81 4.44
C THR A 161 9.78 -10.70 5.30
N PHE A 162 8.92 -11.47 4.65
CA PHE A 162 8.00 -12.41 5.27
C PHE A 162 8.32 -13.81 4.78
N SER A 163 8.18 -14.79 5.66
CA SER A 163 8.25 -16.20 5.29
C SER A 163 7.17 -16.96 6.04
N GLY A 164 6.67 -18.04 5.45
CA GLY A 164 5.60 -18.82 6.04
C GLY A 164 5.08 -19.91 5.13
N ILE A 165 3.87 -20.39 5.43
CA ILE A 165 3.18 -21.45 4.69
C ILE A 165 1.86 -20.90 4.16
N ILE A 166 1.57 -21.19 2.89
CA ILE A 166 0.29 -20.95 2.21
C ILE A 166 -0.56 -22.22 2.42
N GLU A 167 -1.80 -22.08 2.89
CA GLU A 167 -2.76 -23.17 3.13
C GLU A 167 -4.17 -22.80 2.65
#